data_AF-A0A842QEK5-F1
#
_entry.id   AF-A0A842QEK5-F1
#
_cell.length_a   1.000
_cell.length_b   1.000
_cell.length_c   1.000
_cell.angle_alpha   90.00
_cell.angle_beta   90.00
_cell.angle_gamma   90.00
#
_symmetry.space_group_name_H-M   'P 1'
#
loop_
_entity.id
_entity.type
_entity.pdbx_description
1 polymer ?
#
loop_
_entity_poly.entity_id
_entity_poly.type
_entity_poly.pdbx_seq_one_letter_code
_entity_poly.pdbx_strand_id
1 'polypeptide(L)'
;MHRVVSWLLALFALATIATGYALSRGWLPQAYYTVSLVHRTFEVFFIGLFIIHATLTLKYYGINWSKALRGIREGKAKQINFFRVVQRISSWFIIGFAFLVILAGLNGLESFAIGSQGIIPFAWHRFFDFFLIIAIVVHVAIGTRFAMMRRRMRKDLANGIVIGLTLSLVFVGFGLNITRVGNGNGQQNDNGTPDPSESTLSEVTIDGIVYRFNSTIVETVRPDIFLPGSFSMFDVLVHVAQDDDVNLEYHFNSSMNTHVIDSLNGHEHWWYRAHYSGGWMEDNVYRMDHYIYKEGTTLVIYKENPNRIRRIYSTYVEEVIRNQGNDGQIIIPTVTIQSRTQDLTFYSVNVTPHNLRNETLQDSVITGIDVIMSLGDQGKLTYDIQWYESIGTADIVRNYYIVRINGDRAAGTCGFVYDSGNRDYFGFKGNHIHLPSDVRVLNSPEYMRWFWICL
;
A
#
# COMPACT_ATOMS: atom_id res chain seq x y z
N MET A 1 -29.35 29.27 5.24
CA MET A 1 -28.75 28.04 5.83
C MET A 1 -28.39 27.00 4.77
N HIS A 2 -29.34 26.34 4.07
CA HIS A 2 -29.05 25.25 3.11
C HIS A 2 -27.94 25.58 2.10
N ARG A 3 -27.99 26.76 1.46
CA ARG A 3 -26.94 27.22 0.54
C ARG A 3 -25.55 27.28 1.17
N VAL A 4 -25.44 27.77 2.41
CA VAL A 4 -24.15 27.87 3.13
C VAL A 4 -23.61 26.47 3.40
N VAL A 5 -24.46 25.56 3.89
CA VAL A 5 -24.10 24.16 4.12
C VAL A 5 -23.63 23.50 2.82
N SER A 6 -24.30 23.72 1.69
CA SER A 6 -23.88 23.15 0.40
C SER A 6 -22.50 23.62 -0.05
N TRP A 7 -22.15 24.89 0.16
CA TRP A 7 -20.81 25.40 -0.20
C TRP A 7 -19.72 24.88 0.72
N LEU A 8 -19.99 24.79 2.03
CA LEU A 8 -19.06 24.16 2.97
C LEU A 8 -18.88 22.69 2.65
N LEU A 9 -19.96 21.96 2.35
CA LEU A 9 -19.89 20.56 1.95
C LEU A 9 -19.03 20.37 0.70
N ALA A 10 -19.17 21.24 -0.31
CA ALA A 10 -18.33 21.19 -1.51
C ALA A 10 -16.84 21.43 -1.19
N LEU A 11 -16.53 22.40 -0.31
CA LEU A 11 -15.15 22.68 0.11
C LEU A 11 -14.53 21.46 0.82
N PHE A 12 -15.21 20.91 1.82
CA PHE A 12 -14.71 19.76 2.57
C PHE A 12 -14.67 18.47 1.71
N ALA A 13 -15.60 18.31 0.77
CA ALA A 13 -15.55 17.20 -0.19
C ALA A 13 -14.27 17.29 -1.06
N LEU A 14 -13.96 18.46 -1.63
CA LEU A 14 -12.74 18.66 -2.42
C LEU A 14 -11.47 18.41 -1.58
N ALA A 15 -11.45 18.89 -0.35
CA ALA A 15 -10.31 18.67 0.56
C ALA A 15 -10.14 17.19 0.94
N THR A 16 -11.25 16.48 1.20
CA THR A 16 -11.25 15.03 1.50
C THR A 16 -10.77 14.23 0.28
N ILE A 17 -11.28 14.53 -0.91
CA ILE A 17 -10.84 13.92 -2.17
C ILE A 17 -9.35 14.16 -2.38
N ALA A 18 -8.88 15.42 -2.33
CA ALA A 18 -7.49 15.75 -2.57
C ALA A 18 -6.53 15.03 -1.61
N THR A 19 -6.86 14.99 -0.32
CA THR A 19 -6.05 14.29 0.69
C THR A 19 -6.12 12.77 0.55
N GLY A 20 -7.29 12.21 0.21
CA GLY A 20 -7.44 10.77 -0.05
C GLY A 20 -6.65 10.31 -1.26
N TYR A 21 -6.64 11.09 -2.34
CA TYR A 21 -5.81 10.82 -3.51
C TYR A 21 -4.31 10.95 -3.20
N ALA A 22 -3.90 11.98 -2.46
CA ALA A 22 -2.52 12.14 -2.03
C ALA A 22 -2.01 10.93 -1.21
N LEU A 23 -2.85 10.34 -0.35
CA LEU A 23 -2.55 9.11 0.38
C LEU A 23 -2.48 7.90 -0.56
N SER A 24 -3.51 7.68 -1.38
CA SER A 24 -3.59 6.51 -2.26
C SER A 24 -2.49 6.46 -3.31
N ARG A 25 -1.93 7.62 -3.68
CA ARG A 25 -0.86 7.78 -4.66
C ARG A 25 0.51 7.97 -4.05
N GLY A 26 0.60 8.08 -2.72
CA GLY A 26 1.86 8.38 -2.05
C GLY A 26 2.52 9.65 -2.56
N TRP A 27 1.75 10.72 -2.82
CA TRP A 27 2.31 11.99 -3.34
C TRP A 27 3.23 12.69 -2.33
N LEU A 28 3.02 12.44 -1.04
CA LEU A 28 3.77 13.03 0.06
C LEU A 28 4.17 11.94 1.07
N PRO A 29 5.04 10.99 0.69
CA PRO A 29 5.39 9.86 1.55
C PRO A 29 5.99 10.31 2.88
N GLN A 30 6.81 11.37 2.86
CA GLN A 30 7.39 11.99 4.06
C GLN A 30 6.37 12.60 5.02
N ALA A 31 5.16 12.91 4.53
CA ALA A 31 4.09 13.51 5.33
C ALA A 31 2.88 12.58 5.44
N TYR A 32 3.04 11.28 5.17
CA TYR A 32 1.92 10.32 5.12
C TYR A 32 1.02 10.41 6.35
N TYR A 33 1.61 10.39 7.56
CA TYR A 33 0.85 10.48 8.81
C TYR A 33 0.06 11.79 8.92
N THR A 34 0.70 12.93 8.58
CA THR A 34 0.05 14.24 8.61
C THR A 34 -1.09 14.32 7.60
N VAL A 35 -0.88 13.83 6.38
CA VAL A 35 -1.91 13.81 5.33
C VAL A 35 -3.07 12.89 5.74
N SER A 36 -2.78 11.75 6.36
CA SER A 36 -3.79 10.80 6.86
C SER A 36 -4.65 11.42 7.97
N LEU A 37 -4.01 12.11 8.93
CA LEU A 37 -4.71 12.84 9.98
C LEU A 37 -5.60 13.95 9.42
N VAL A 38 -5.09 14.72 8.46
CA VAL A 38 -5.84 15.79 7.79
C VAL A 38 -7.02 15.22 7.01
N HIS A 39 -6.83 14.10 6.29
CA HIS A 39 -7.89 13.41 5.56
C HIS A 39 -9.04 13.00 6.49
N ARG A 40 -8.72 12.30 7.60
CA ARG A 40 -9.71 11.88 8.60
C ARG A 40 -10.44 13.08 9.23
N THR A 41 -9.71 14.17 9.46
CA THR A 41 -10.32 15.41 9.98
C THR A 41 -11.34 15.96 8.99
N PHE A 42 -10.99 16.08 7.71
CA PHE A 42 -11.92 16.54 6.68
C PHE A 42 -13.10 15.60 6.46
N GLU A 43 -12.89 14.29 6.57
CA GLU A 43 -13.93 13.28 6.47
C GLU A 43 -15.00 13.47 7.56
N VAL A 44 -14.61 13.69 8.83
CA VAL A 44 -15.56 13.94 9.93
C VAL A 44 -16.43 15.17 9.65
N PHE A 45 -15.82 16.27 9.19
CA PHE A 45 -16.57 17.48 8.81
C PHE A 45 -17.48 17.24 7.60
N PHE A 46 -16.99 16.51 6.60
CA PHE A 46 -17.76 16.13 5.42
C PHE A 46 -19.00 15.31 5.81
N ILE A 47 -18.84 14.26 6.62
CA ILE A 47 -19.94 13.41 7.10
C ILE A 47 -21.00 14.24 7.83
N GLY A 48 -20.58 15.09 8.79
CA GLY A 48 -21.50 15.95 9.53
C GLY A 48 -22.29 16.90 8.62
N LEU A 49 -21.60 17.59 7.71
CA LEU A 49 -22.23 18.48 6.73
C LEU A 49 -23.13 17.73 5.75
N PHE A 50 -22.75 16.52 5.35
CA PHE A 50 -23.50 15.67 4.44
C PHE A 50 -24.82 15.23 5.07
N ILE A 51 -24.81 14.77 6.32
CA ILE A 51 -26.03 14.38 7.05
C ILE A 51 -26.99 15.56 7.16
N ILE A 52 -26.49 16.75 7.52
CA ILE A 52 -27.29 17.98 7.60
C ILE A 52 -27.87 18.30 6.22
N HIS A 53 -27.05 18.29 5.18
CA HIS A 53 -27.48 18.60 3.81
C HIS A 53 -28.52 17.61 3.28
N ALA A 54 -28.29 16.31 3.46
CA ALA A 54 -29.21 15.24 3.06
C ALA A 54 -30.54 15.38 3.80
N THR A 55 -30.52 15.60 5.11
CA THR A 55 -31.74 15.80 5.92
C THR A 55 -32.54 17.02 5.46
N LEU A 56 -31.88 18.16 5.26
CA LEU A 56 -32.54 19.37 4.74
C LEU A 56 -33.12 19.13 3.34
N THR A 57 -32.40 18.41 2.49
CA THR A 57 -32.82 18.10 1.12
C THR A 57 -34.05 17.19 1.12
N LEU A 58 -34.04 16.12 1.92
CA LEU A 58 -35.16 15.19 2.07
C LEU A 58 -36.40 15.89 2.65
N LYS A 59 -36.22 16.70 3.70
CA LYS A 59 -37.33 17.35 4.41
C LYS A 59 -37.99 18.47 3.61
N TYR A 60 -37.20 19.31 2.94
CA TYR A 60 -37.70 20.56 2.34
C TYR A 60 -37.76 20.52 0.80
N TYR A 61 -37.05 19.61 0.15
CA TYR A 61 -36.88 19.62 -1.31
C TYR A 61 -37.37 18.32 -1.97
N GLY A 62 -38.34 17.64 -1.35
CA GLY A 62 -39.00 16.45 -1.88
C GLY A 62 -39.41 16.58 -3.36
N ILE A 63 -39.19 15.51 -4.12
CA ILE A 63 -39.40 15.54 -5.57
C ILE A 63 -40.87 15.27 -5.89
N ASN A 64 -41.54 16.26 -6.48
CA ASN A 64 -42.78 16.01 -7.21
C ASN A 64 -42.48 15.47 -8.62
N TRP A 65 -42.16 14.17 -8.70
CA TRP A 65 -41.74 13.48 -9.93
C TRP A 65 -42.78 13.59 -11.03
N SER A 66 -44.06 13.52 -10.64
CA SER A 66 -45.19 13.61 -11.55
C SER A 66 -45.18 14.91 -12.36
N LYS A 67 -44.88 16.06 -11.72
CA LYS A 67 -44.85 17.37 -12.38
C LYS A 67 -43.65 17.50 -13.33
N ALA A 68 -42.50 16.98 -12.94
CA ALA A 68 -41.28 17.04 -13.75
C ALA A 68 -41.42 16.17 -15.02
N LEU A 69 -41.89 14.93 -14.87
CA LEU A 69 -42.12 14.02 -16.00
C LEU A 69 -43.23 14.51 -16.92
N ARG A 70 -44.32 15.06 -16.37
CA ARG A 70 -45.41 15.66 -17.15
C ARG A 70 -44.91 16.82 -18.01
N GLY A 71 -44.09 17.71 -17.45
CA GLY A 71 -43.50 18.83 -18.20
C GLY A 71 -42.56 18.39 -19.33
N ILE A 72 -41.92 17.22 -19.23
CA ILE A 72 -41.14 16.63 -20.32
C ILE A 72 -42.08 16.07 -21.40
N ARG A 73 -43.12 15.34 -20.99
CA ARG A 73 -44.11 14.72 -21.89
C ARG A 73 -44.90 15.75 -22.70
N GLU A 74 -45.23 16.90 -22.11
CA GLU A 74 -46.00 17.97 -22.75
C GLU A 74 -45.17 18.87 -23.69
N GLY A 75 -43.86 18.63 -23.85
CA GLY A 75 -42.99 19.37 -24.79
C GLY A 75 -42.69 20.83 -24.41
N LYS A 76 -43.35 21.41 -23.41
CA LYS A 76 -43.10 22.78 -22.91
C LYS A 76 -41.74 22.86 -22.20
N ALA A 77 -40.86 23.73 -22.68
CA ALA A 77 -39.51 23.94 -22.10
C ALA A 77 -38.68 22.65 -21.94
N LYS A 78 -38.79 21.74 -22.94
CA LYS A 78 -38.20 20.39 -22.95
C LYS A 78 -36.77 20.35 -22.40
N GLN A 79 -35.92 21.29 -22.82
CA GLN A 79 -34.51 21.34 -22.41
C GLN A 79 -34.29 21.75 -20.94
N ILE A 80 -35.04 22.73 -20.43
CA ILE A 80 -34.92 23.19 -19.02
C ILE A 80 -35.44 22.11 -18.08
N ASN A 81 -36.59 21.51 -18.41
CA ASN A 81 -37.18 20.44 -17.61
C ASN A 81 -36.28 19.19 -17.61
N PHE A 82 -35.69 18.85 -18.76
CA PHE A 82 -34.69 17.79 -18.85
C PHE A 82 -33.50 18.04 -17.92
N PHE A 83 -32.84 19.20 -17.98
CA PHE A 83 -31.71 19.50 -17.10
C PHE A 83 -32.08 19.50 -15.62
N ARG A 84 -33.29 19.94 -15.25
CA ARG A 84 -33.77 19.85 -13.86
C ARG A 84 -33.92 18.41 -13.40
N VAL A 85 -34.40 17.53 -14.26
CA VAL A 85 -34.53 16.10 -13.94
C VAL A 85 -33.14 15.47 -13.80
N VAL A 86 -32.24 15.69 -14.76
CA VAL A 86 -30.87 15.14 -14.68
C VAL A 86 -30.11 15.67 -13.46
N GLN A 87 -30.20 16.97 -13.15
CA GLN A 87 -29.56 17.55 -11.96
C GLN A 87 -30.10 16.91 -10.66
N ARG A 88 -31.40 16.61 -10.60
CA ARG A 88 -32.00 15.96 -9.43
C ARG A 88 -31.58 14.50 -9.32
N ILE A 89 -31.58 13.77 -10.43
CA ILE A 89 -31.09 12.39 -10.49
C ILE A 89 -29.63 12.35 -10.01
N SER A 90 -28.77 13.23 -10.54
CA SER A 90 -27.37 13.29 -10.10
C SER A 90 -27.22 13.67 -8.63
N SER A 91 -28.07 14.56 -8.09
CA SER A 91 -28.09 14.82 -6.63
C SER A 91 -28.39 13.58 -5.79
N TRP A 92 -29.33 12.73 -6.22
CA TRP A 92 -29.62 11.48 -5.51
C TRP A 92 -28.49 10.46 -5.63
N PHE A 93 -27.86 10.36 -6.81
CA PHE A 93 -26.66 9.55 -6.96
C PHE A 93 -25.51 10.04 -6.08
N ILE A 94 -25.29 11.36 -5.98
CA ILE A 94 -24.29 11.93 -5.06
C ILE A 94 -24.60 11.51 -3.63
N ILE A 95 -25.86 11.60 -3.18
CA ILE A 95 -26.23 11.18 -1.82
C ILE A 95 -26.01 9.69 -1.62
N GLY A 96 -26.46 8.84 -2.54
CA GLY A 96 -26.31 7.40 -2.46
C GLY A 96 -24.84 6.96 -2.43
N PHE A 97 -24.04 7.44 -3.39
CA PHE A 97 -22.62 7.09 -3.46
C PHE A 97 -21.80 7.72 -2.33
N ALA A 98 -22.08 8.95 -1.90
CA ALA A 98 -21.41 9.53 -0.73
C ALA A 98 -21.67 8.70 0.51
N PHE A 99 -22.90 8.23 0.73
CA PHE A 99 -23.21 7.32 1.83
C PHE A 99 -22.43 6.01 1.74
N LEU A 100 -22.35 5.40 0.56
CA LEU A 100 -21.59 4.16 0.34
C LEU A 100 -20.08 4.35 0.52
N VAL A 101 -19.52 5.47 0.06
CA VAL A 101 -18.12 5.87 0.28
C VAL A 101 -17.84 6.02 1.77
N ILE A 102 -18.70 6.75 2.50
CA ILE A 102 -18.58 6.91 3.95
C ILE A 102 -18.63 5.54 4.63
N LEU A 103 -19.62 4.71 4.30
CA LEU A 103 -19.80 3.40 4.93
C LEU A 103 -18.61 2.47 4.70
N ALA A 104 -18.04 2.46 3.50
CA ALA A 104 -16.82 1.72 3.19
C ALA A 104 -15.56 2.36 3.81
N GLY A 105 -15.53 3.69 3.94
CA GLY A 105 -14.44 4.45 4.57
C GLY A 105 -14.37 4.25 6.08
N LEU A 106 -15.52 4.09 6.74
CA LEU A 106 -15.60 3.72 8.16
C LEU A 106 -14.90 2.39 8.45
N ASN A 107 -14.70 1.51 7.47
CA ASN A 107 -13.90 0.29 7.63
C ASN A 107 -12.39 0.57 7.87
N GLY A 108 -11.92 1.80 7.66
CA GLY A 108 -10.61 2.26 8.13
C GLY A 108 -10.59 2.61 9.62
N LEU A 109 -11.76 2.74 10.27
CA LEU A 109 -11.88 2.79 11.72
C LEU A 109 -11.97 1.37 12.25
N GLU A 110 -10.98 1.01 13.06
CA GLU A 110 -10.86 -0.30 13.68
C GLU A 110 -12.16 -0.80 14.32
N SER A 111 -12.81 0.02 15.14
CA SER A 111 -14.06 -0.34 15.84
C SER A 111 -15.18 -0.76 14.89
N PHE A 112 -15.29 -0.09 13.74
CA PHE A 112 -16.27 -0.41 12.71
C PHE A 112 -15.83 -1.63 11.88
N ALA A 113 -14.55 -1.79 11.59
CA ALA A 113 -14.04 -2.95 10.86
C ALA A 113 -14.33 -4.26 11.60
N ILE A 114 -14.14 -4.26 12.92
CA ILE A 114 -14.45 -5.40 13.78
C ILE A 114 -15.95 -5.65 13.81
N GLY A 115 -16.75 -4.61 14.04
CA GLY A 115 -18.21 -4.72 14.14
C GLY A 115 -18.87 -5.19 12.84
N SER A 116 -18.32 -4.76 11.70
CA SER A 116 -18.81 -5.16 10.37
C SER A 116 -18.27 -6.49 9.88
N GLN A 117 -17.29 -7.09 10.57
CA GLN A 117 -16.63 -8.35 10.18
C GLN A 117 -16.14 -8.36 8.72
N GLY A 118 -15.78 -7.19 8.18
CA GLY A 118 -15.36 -7.07 6.79
C GLY A 118 -16.47 -7.24 5.74
N ILE A 119 -17.76 -7.24 6.11
CA ILE A 119 -18.90 -7.27 5.16
C ILE A 119 -18.77 -6.16 4.11
N ILE A 120 -18.20 -5.02 4.49
CA ILE A 120 -18.00 -3.86 3.62
C ILE A 120 -16.50 -3.64 3.42
N PRO A 121 -15.87 -4.28 2.43
CA PRO A 121 -14.44 -4.19 2.24
C PRO A 121 -14.03 -2.77 1.86
N PHE A 122 -12.89 -2.30 2.38
CA PHE A 122 -12.37 -0.96 2.07
C PHE A 122 -12.12 -0.75 0.57
N ALA A 123 -11.86 -1.83 -0.19
CA ALA A 123 -11.74 -1.76 -1.65
C ALA A 123 -12.97 -1.13 -2.33
N TRP A 124 -14.16 -1.29 -1.75
CA TRP A 124 -15.39 -0.66 -2.26
C TRP A 124 -15.40 0.86 -2.10
N HIS A 125 -14.66 1.42 -1.15
CA HIS A 125 -14.53 2.86 -0.98
C HIS A 125 -14.04 3.53 -2.27
N ARG A 126 -12.98 2.98 -2.88
CA ARG A 126 -12.44 3.46 -4.16
C ARG A 126 -13.43 3.30 -5.32
N PHE A 127 -14.10 2.15 -5.37
CA PHE A 127 -15.11 1.88 -6.40
C PHE A 127 -16.26 2.88 -6.35
N PHE A 128 -16.82 3.15 -5.16
CA PHE A 128 -17.90 4.10 -4.99
C PHE A 128 -17.46 5.55 -5.17
N ASP A 129 -16.22 5.90 -4.80
CA ASP A 129 -15.66 7.24 -5.02
C ASP A 129 -15.61 7.61 -6.51
N PHE A 130 -15.25 6.65 -7.37
CA PHE A 130 -15.27 6.85 -8.82
C PHE A 130 -16.67 7.27 -9.32
N PHE A 131 -17.73 6.57 -8.90
CA PHE A 131 -19.10 6.94 -9.29
C PHE A 131 -19.58 8.23 -8.64
N LEU A 132 -19.16 8.50 -7.40
CA LEU A 132 -19.43 9.77 -6.73
C LEU A 132 -18.85 10.94 -7.52
N ILE A 133 -17.59 10.85 -7.96
CA ILE A 133 -16.93 11.87 -8.78
C ILE A 133 -17.72 12.09 -10.06
N ILE A 134 -18.07 11.03 -10.81
CA ILE A 134 -18.88 11.14 -12.03
C ILE A 134 -20.20 11.89 -11.76
N ALA A 135 -20.90 11.53 -10.69
CA ALA A 135 -22.15 12.18 -10.32
C ALA A 135 -21.95 13.67 -9.99
N ILE A 136 -20.87 14.03 -9.28
CA ILE A 136 -20.47 15.41 -9.00
C ILE A 136 -20.16 16.17 -10.30
N VAL A 137 -19.39 15.60 -11.23
CA VAL A 137 -19.08 16.23 -12.53
C VAL A 137 -20.37 16.58 -13.27
N VAL A 138 -21.27 15.61 -13.42
CA VAL A 138 -22.57 15.81 -14.08
C VAL A 138 -23.38 16.89 -13.37
N HIS A 139 -23.40 16.88 -12.04
CA HIS A 139 -24.14 17.86 -11.24
C HIS A 139 -23.59 19.29 -11.41
N VAL A 140 -22.27 19.47 -11.34
CA VAL A 140 -21.60 20.76 -11.50
C VAL A 140 -21.76 21.28 -12.94
N ALA A 141 -21.62 20.43 -13.95
CA ALA A 141 -21.80 20.80 -15.35
C ALA A 141 -23.21 21.37 -15.60
N ILE A 142 -24.25 20.70 -15.11
CA ILE A 142 -25.64 21.15 -15.26
C ILE A 142 -25.92 22.40 -14.43
N GLY A 143 -25.41 22.47 -13.20
CA GLY A 143 -25.53 23.65 -12.35
C GLY A 143 -24.90 24.90 -12.97
N THR A 144 -23.70 24.76 -13.52
CA THR A 144 -22.97 25.81 -14.25
C THR A 144 -23.76 26.25 -15.48
N ARG A 145 -24.30 25.30 -16.25
CA ARG A 145 -25.19 25.62 -17.39
C ARG A 145 -26.39 26.46 -16.96
N PHE A 146 -27.06 26.08 -15.87
CA PHE A 146 -28.18 26.87 -15.34
C PHE A 146 -27.76 28.27 -14.88
N ALA A 147 -26.61 28.41 -14.24
CA ALA A 147 -26.09 29.71 -13.81
C ALA A 147 -25.82 30.63 -15.00
N MET A 148 -25.22 30.10 -16.07
CA MET A 148 -24.94 30.86 -17.30
C MET A 148 -26.21 31.24 -18.05
N MET A 149 -27.20 30.34 -18.12
CA MET A 149 -28.52 30.67 -18.68
C MET A 149 -29.19 31.82 -17.94
N ARG A 150 -29.09 31.87 -16.61
CA ARG A 150 -29.63 33.00 -15.82
C ARG A 150 -28.89 34.30 -16.08
N ARG A 151 -27.58 34.24 -16.29
CA ARG A 151 -26.73 35.40 -16.62
C ARG A 151 -26.83 35.84 -18.09
N ARG A 152 -27.66 35.18 -18.91
CA ARG A 152 -27.84 35.45 -20.35
C ARG A 152 -26.52 35.43 -21.14
N MET A 153 -25.56 34.60 -20.72
CA MET A 153 -24.31 34.42 -21.47
C MET A 153 -24.57 33.82 -22.86
N ARG A 154 -23.72 34.16 -23.84
CA ARG A 154 -23.77 33.56 -25.19
C ARG A 154 -23.70 32.03 -25.09
N LYS A 155 -24.58 31.35 -25.83
CA LYS A 155 -24.74 29.88 -25.78
C LYS A 155 -23.43 29.15 -26.07
N ASP A 156 -22.64 29.63 -27.03
CA ASP A 156 -21.40 28.97 -27.44
C ASP A 156 -20.31 29.06 -26.37
N LEU A 157 -20.17 30.24 -25.75
CA LEU A 157 -19.27 30.43 -24.61
C LEU A 157 -19.69 29.55 -23.42
N ALA A 158 -21.00 29.47 -23.16
CA ALA A 158 -21.54 28.62 -22.10
C ALA A 158 -21.29 27.13 -22.36
N ASN A 159 -21.49 26.67 -23.59
CA ASN A 159 -21.17 25.30 -23.98
C ASN A 159 -19.67 25.03 -23.86
N GLY A 160 -18.81 25.95 -24.32
CA GLY A 160 -17.36 25.85 -24.20
C GLY A 160 -16.88 25.71 -22.75
N ILE A 161 -17.40 26.53 -21.83
CA ILE A 161 -17.06 26.43 -20.40
C ILE A 161 -17.51 25.10 -19.80
N VAL A 162 -18.73 24.65 -20.09
CA VAL A 162 -19.24 23.36 -19.57
C VAL A 162 -18.44 22.19 -20.12
N ILE A 163 -18.11 22.21 -21.42
CA ILE A 163 -17.29 21.18 -22.06
C ILE A 163 -15.90 21.17 -21.45
N GLY A 164 -15.23 22.32 -21.35
CA GLY A 164 -13.89 22.43 -20.75
C GLY A 164 -13.85 21.95 -19.30
N LEU A 165 -14.85 22.32 -18.49
CA LEU A 165 -14.94 21.91 -17.09
C LEU A 165 -15.25 20.41 -16.96
N THR A 166 -16.13 19.87 -17.83
CA THR A 166 -16.43 18.43 -17.87
C THR A 166 -15.19 17.65 -18.30
N LEU A 167 -14.50 18.06 -19.36
CA LEU A 167 -13.27 17.42 -19.82
C LEU A 167 -12.16 17.49 -18.77
N SER A 168 -11.99 18.63 -18.08
CA SER A 168 -11.02 18.75 -16.99
C SER A 168 -11.36 17.80 -15.84
N LEU A 169 -12.62 17.73 -15.41
CA LEU A 169 -13.02 16.83 -14.33
C LEU A 169 -12.98 15.36 -14.74
N VAL A 170 -13.30 15.03 -16.00
CA VAL A 170 -13.13 13.69 -16.57
C VAL A 170 -11.64 13.35 -16.65
N PHE A 171 -10.78 14.27 -17.09
CA PHE A 171 -9.34 14.07 -17.14
C PHE A 171 -8.73 13.92 -15.74
N VAL A 172 -9.21 14.67 -14.75
CA VAL A 172 -8.82 14.49 -13.35
C VAL A 172 -9.34 13.15 -12.83
N GLY A 173 -10.63 12.83 -12.99
CA GLY A 173 -11.21 11.58 -12.52
C GLY A 173 -10.60 10.34 -13.17
N PHE A 174 -10.43 10.35 -14.49
CA PHE A 174 -9.74 9.28 -15.22
C PHE A 174 -8.24 9.31 -14.96
N GLY A 175 -7.55 10.44 -14.98
CA GLY A 175 -6.12 10.51 -14.69
C GLY A 175 -5.78 9.98 -13.29
N LEU A 176 -6.65 10.24 -12.33
CA LEU A 176 -6.56 9.72 -10.97
C LEU A 176 -6.95 8.25 -10.82
N ASN A 177 -7.69 7.63 -11.77
CA ASN A 177 -8.09 6.21 -11.73
C ASN A 177 -7.31 5.31 -12.71
N ILE A 178 -6.98 5.78 -13.92
CA ILE A 178 -6.26 5.07 -15.00
C ILE A 178 -4.83 4.72 -14.59
N THR A 179 -4.16 5.58 -13.82
CA THR A 179 -2.77 5.35 -13.37
C THR A 179 -2.63 4.15 -12.42
N ARG A 180 -3.66 3.31 -12.28
CA ARG A 180 -3.59 2.01 -11.59
C ARG A 180 -4.03 0.84 -12.48
N VAL A 181 -5.02 1.05 -13.34
CA VAL A 181 -5.45 0.02 -14.31
C VAL A 181 -4.34 -0.28 -15.33
N GLY A 182 -3.43 0.67 -15.59
CA GLY A 182 -2.32 0.49 -16.52
C GLY A 182 -1.13 -0.35 -16.03
N ASN A 183 -0.96 -0.60 -14.73
CA ASN A 183 0.21 -1.33 -14.21
C ASN A 183 -0.11 -2.58 -13.36
N GLY A 184 -1.36 -2.77 -12.90
CA GLY A 184 -1.69 -3.86 -11.96
C GLY A 184 -2.60 -4.96 -12.52
N ASN A 185 -3.20 -4.77 -13.70
CA ASN A 185 -4.05 -5.78 -14.33
C ASN A 185 -3.36 -6.35 -15.58
N GLY A 186 -2.31 -7.12 -15.35
CA GLY A 186 -2.09 -8.35 -16.13
C GLY A 186 -3.20 -9.37 -15.85
N GLN A 187 -4.47 -8.94 -15.91
CA GLN A 187 -5.58 -9.87 -15.98
C GLN A 187 -5.62 -10.35 -17.42
N GLN A 188 -4.84 -11.41 -17.61
CA GLN A 188 -4.64 -12.28 -18.76
C GLN A 188 -5.98 -12.69 -19.41
N ASN A 189 -6.60 -11.75 -20.12
CA ASN A 189 -7.74 -11.97 -21.02
C ASN A 189 -7.35 -11.53 -22.45
N ASP A 190 -6.12 -11.81 -22.86
CA ASP A 190 -5.71 -11.74 -24.25
C ASP A 190 -5.37 -13.16 -24.73
N ASN A 191 -6.20 -13.66 -25.66
CA ASN A 191 -5.86 -14.78 -26.54
C ASN A 191 -4.78 -14.38 -27.58
N GLY A 192 -4.22 -13.16 -27.49
CA GLY A 192 -2.94 -12.84 -28.09
C GLY A 192 -1.87 -13.18 -27.06
N THR A 193 -1.15 -14.29 -27.26
CA THR A 193 0.10 -14.58 -26.55
C THR A 193 0.95 -13.31 -26.57
N PRO A 194 1.10 -12.60 -25.42
CA PRO A 194 2.09 -11.54 -25.32
C PRO A 194 3.41 -12.18 -25.69
N ASP A 195 4.22 -11.51 -26.48
CA ASP A 195 5.58 -11.97 -26.72
C ASP A 195 6.23 -12.14 -25.34
N PRO A 196 6.54 -13.39 -24.91
CA PRO A 196 7.01 -13.66 -23.55
C PRO A 196 8.36 -13.00 -23.24
N SER A 197 8.94 -12.28 -24.21
CA SER A 197 10.21 -11.57 -24.09
C SER A 197 10.13 -10.17 -23.45
N GLU A 198 8.99 -9.46 -23.46
CA GLU A 198 8.94 -8.09 -22.90
C GLU A 198 8.39 -8.00 -21.46
N SER A 199 7.60 -8.97 -20.97
CA SER A 199 6.95 -8.86 -19.67
C SER A 199 7.82 -9.28 -18.46
N THR A 200 9.10 -9.61 -18.66
CA THR A 200 9.99 -10.09 -17.58
C THR A 200 11.14 -9.14 -17.26
N LEU A 201 11.28 -8.03 -18.00
CA LEU A 201 12.34 -7.06 -17.76
C LEU A 201 12.05 -6.24 -16.50
N SER A 202 12.93 -6.40 -15.52
CA SER A 202 12.95 -5.67 -14.27
C SER A 202 14.07 -4.63 -14.26
N GLU A 203 14.00 -3.65 -13.37
CA GLU A 203 14.96 -2.54 -13.32
C GLU A 203 15.66 -2.44 -11.96
N VAL A 204 16.97 -2.20 -11.99
CA VAL A 204 17.78 -1.79 -10.84
C VAL A 204 18.48 -0.49 -11.17
N THR A 205 18.52 0.46 -10.22
CA THR A 205 19.24 1.72 -10.38
C THR A 205 20.53 1.68 -9.58
N ILE A 206 21.68 1.86 -10.22
CA ILE A 206 23.00 1.92 -9.58
C ILE A 206 23.58 3.31 -9.82
N ASP A 207 23.77 4.09 -8.75
CA ASP A 207 24.29 5.48 -8.81
C ASP A 207 23.54 6.39 -9.81
N GLY A 208 22.22 6.19 -9.93
CA GLY A 208 21.35 6.92 -10.85
C GLY A 208 21.29 6.39 -12.28
N ILE A 209 22.07 5.36 -12.63
CA ILE A 209 22.01 4.67 -13.92
C ILE A 209 21.05 3.48 -13.80
N VAL A 210 20.11 3.37 -14.74
CA VAL A 210 19.12 2.29 -14.77
C VAL A 210 19.64 1.12 -15.61
N TYR A 211 19.70 -0.05 -15.00
CA TYR A 211 20.03 -1.32 -15.63
C TYR A 211 18.79 -2.20 -15.68
N ARG A 212 18.60 -2.88 -16.81
CA ARG A 212 17.49 -3.81 -17.03
C ARG A 212 18.00 -5.22 -16.97
N PHE A 213 17.24 -6.11 -16.35
CA PHE A 213 17.58 -7.52 -16.24
C PHE A 213 16.35 -8.39 -16.40
N ASN A 214 16.55 -9.64 -16.84
CA ASN A 214 15.49 -10.64 -16.88
C ASN A 214 15.50 -11.45 -15.58
N SER A 215 14.47 -11.29 -14.74
CA SER A 215 14.39 -11.97 -13.44
C SER A 215 14.35 -13.50 -13.54
N THR A 216 13.98 -14.08 -14.69
CA THR A 216 13.86 -15.55 -14.84
C THR A 216 15.20 -16.26 -14.97
N ILE A 217 16.29 -15.54 -15.23
CA ILE A 217 17.64 -16.10 -15.42
C ILE A 217 18.62 -15.69 -14.31
N VAL A 218 18.14 -14.98 -13.28
CA VAL A 218 18.97 -14.63 -12.12
C VAL A 218 19.18 -15.87 -11.27
N GLU A 219 20.45 -16.21 -11.06
CA GLU A 219 20.86 -17.30 -10.17
C GLU A 219 21.22 -16.76 -8.80
N THR A 220 20.92 -17.52 -7.74
CA THR A 220 21.26 -17.10 -6.37
C THR A 220 22.72 -17.43 -6.04
N VAL A 221 23.40 -16.49 -5.38
CA VAL A 221 24.69 -16.75 -4.72
C VAL A 221 24.55 -17.24 -3.27
N ARG A 222 23.30 -17.43 -2.80
CA ARG A 222 22.95 -18.00 -1.50
C ARG A 222 22.13 -19.29 -1.66
N PRO A 223 22.70 -20.35 -2.26
CA PRO A 223 22.01 -21.63 -2.40
C PRO A 223 21.72 -22.31 -1.05
N ASP A 224 22.32 -21.84 0.04
CA ASP A 224 22.00 -22.23 1.41
C ASP A 224 20.71 -21.60 1.95
N ILE A 225 20.23 -20.50 1.34
CA ILE A 225 18.97 -19.83 1.73
C ILE A 225 17.87 -20.07 0.70
N PHE A 226 18.15 -19.87 -0.59
CA PHE A 226 17.13 -19.87 -1.63
C PHE A 226 17.16 -21.15 -2.48
N LEU A 227 15.99 -21.59 -2.91
CA LEU A 227 15.84 -22.64 -3.90
C LEU A 227 16.07 -22.08 -5.32
N PRO A 228 16.44 -22.93 -6.31
CA PRO A 228 16.55 -22.51 -7.71
C PRO A 228 15.29 -21.79 -8.20
N GLY A 229 15.47 -20.64 -8.86
CA GLY A 229 14.38 -19.76 -9.30
C GLY A 229 13.93 -18.72 -8.26
N SER A 230 14.48 -18.77 -7.04
CA SER A 230 14.36 -17.71 -6.03
C SER A 230 15.72 -17.09 -5.76
N PHE A 231 15.76 -15.77 -5.56
CA PHE A 231 17.00 -15.03 -5.42
C PHE A 231 16.77 -13.74 -4.61
N SER A 232 17.86 -13.16 -4.11
CA SER A 232 17.91 -11.96 -3.29
C SER A 232 18.12 -10.69 -4.11
N MET A 233 17.97 -9.53 -3.47
CA MET A 233 18.36 -8.24 -4.05
C MET A 233 19.84 -8.21 -4.42
N PHE A 234 20.69 -8.89 -3.64
CA PHE A 234 22.13 -8.99 -3.94
C PHE A 234 22.40 -9.77 -5.21
N ASP A 235 21.65 -10.84 -5.46
CA ASP A 235 21.77 -11.66 -6.67
C ASP A 235 21.44 -10.85 -7.94
N VAL A 236 20.51 -9.89 -7.85
CA VAL A 236 20.25 -8.93 -8.95
C VAL A 236 21.49 -8.11 -9.29
N LEU A 237 22.20 -7.62 -8.27
CA LEU A 237 23.42 -6.84 -8.46
C LEU A 237 24.54 -7.70 -9.09
N VAL A 238 24.70 -8.94 -8.62
CA VAL A 238 25.67 -9.89 -9.19
C VAL A 238 25.34 -10.19 -10.66
N HIS A 239 24.07 -10.44 -10.97
CA HIS A 239 23.64 -10.72 -12.33
C HIS A 239 23.91 -9.55 -13.29
N VAL A 240 23.55 -8.32 -12.90
CA VAL A 240 23.83 -7.13 -13.73
C VAL A 240 25.32 -6.88 -13.91
N ALA A 241 26.16 -7.28 -12.94
CA ALA A 241 27.61 -7.19 -13.06
C ALA A 241 28.24 -8.23 -14.01
N GLN A 242 27.50 -9.28 -14.41
CA GLN A 242 27.99 -10.26 -15.38
C GLN A 242 27.91 -9.74 -16.83
N ASP A 243 27.08 -8.73 -17.10
CA ASP A 243 26.87 -8.16 -18.44
C ASP A 243 27.93 -7.10 -18.84
N ASP A 244 29.14 -7.15 -18.25
CA ASP A 244 30.32 -6.29 -18.49
C ASP A 244 30.17 -4.76 -18.25
N ASP A 245 28.97 -4.25 -17.98
CA ASP A 245 28.72 -2.81 -17.76
C ASP A 245 28.95 -2.34 -16.30
N VAL A 246 29.13 -3.27 -15.37
CA VAL A 246 29.28 -2.99 -13.94
C VAL A 246 30.40 -3.85 -13.35
N ASN A 247 31.48 -3.22 -12.89
CA ASN A 247 32.57 -3.93 -12.22
C ASN A 247 32.27 -4.11 -10.73
N LEU A 248 31.85 -5.31 -10.33
CA LEU A 248 31.54 -5.67 -8.94
C LEU A 248 32.63 -6.57 -8.34
N GLU A 249 33.25 -6.12 -7.26
CA GLU A 249 34.09 -6.93 -6.39
C GLU A 249 33.35 -7.16 -5.07
N TYR A 250 33.23 -8.44 -4.69
CA TYR A 250 32.51 -8.84 -3.48
C TYR A 250 33.06 -10.14 -2.92
N HIS A 251 32.81 -10.38 -1.63
CA HIS A 251 33.10 -11.65 -0.98
C HIS A 251 32.00 -12.03 0.02
N PHE A 252 31.90 -13.32 0.34
CA PHE A 252 31.10 -13.78 1.45
C PHE A 252 31.86 -13.64 2.77
N ASN A 253 31.29 -12.93 3.74
CA ASN A 253 31.89 -12.75 5.06
C ASN A 253 31.18 -13.62 6.10
N SER A 254 31.82 -14.73 6.48
CA SER A 254 31.26 -15.70 7.43
C SER A 254 31.03 -15.14 8.83
N SER A 255 31.81 -14.14 9.26
CA SER A 255 31.61 -13.47 10.55
C SER A 255 30.38 -12.56 10.59
N MET A 256 29.79 -12.24 9.44
CA MET A 256 28.56 -11.45 9.31
C MET A 256 27.39 -12.26 8.71
N ASN A 257 27.68 -13.45 8.18
CA ASN A 257 26.79 -14.29 7.39
C ASN A 257 26.11 -13.52 6.24
N THR A 258 26.89 -12.81 5.44
CA THR A 258 26.38 -12.00 4.32
C THR A 258 27.47 -11.73 3.30
N HIS A 259 27.09 -11.49 2.05
CA HIS A 259 27.97 -10.93 1.04
C HIS A 259 28.21 -9.43 1.26
N VAL A 260 29.47 -9.03 1.15
CA VAL A 260 29.94 -7.66 1.28
C VAL A 260 30.38 -7.15 -0.08
N ILE A 261 29.88 -5.98 -0.47
CA ILE A 261 30.39 -5.25 -1.63
C ILE A 261 31.71 -4.60 -1.23
N ASP A 262 32.81 -5.10 -1.76
CA ASP A 262 34.14 -4.51 -1.56
C ASP A 262 34.28 -3.27 -2.43
N SER A 263 33.93 -3.39 -3.72
CA SER A 263 33.99 -2.31 -4.69
C SER A 263 32.90 -2.46 -5.74
N LEU A 264 32.30 -1.34 -6.15
CA LEU A 264 31.42 -1.26 -7.31
C LEU A 264 31.90 -0.09 -8.17
N ASN A 265 32.33 -0.40 -9.39
CA ASN A 265 32.97 0.54 -10.32
C ASN A 265 34.17 1.27 -9.70
N GLY A 266 34.98 0.57 -8.90
CA GLY A 266 36.18 1.13 -8.27
C GLY A 266 35.91 2.00 -7.03
N HIS A 267 34.68 1.98 -6.50
CA HIS A 267 34.30 2.74 -5.32
C HIS A 267 33.80 1.81 -4.21
N GLU A 268 34.07 2.16 -2.96
CA GLU A 268 33.62 1.42 -1.78
C GLU A 268 32.31 1.97 -1.21
N HIS A 269 31.80 1.31 -0.16
CA HIS A 269 30.72 1.79 0.71
C HIS A 269 29.35 1.89 0.04
N TRP A 270 28.98 0.83 -0.68
CA TRP A 270 27.67 0.70 -1.30
C TRP A 270 26.65 0.11 -0.36
N TRP A 271 25.42 0.62 -0.47
CA TRP A 271 24.24 0.08 0.19
C TRP A 271 23.06 0.06 -0.78
N TYR A 272 21.89 -0.35 -0.29
CA TYR A 272 20.70 -0.46 -1.11
C TYR A 272 19.46 0.09 -0.42
N ARG A 273 18.47 0.47 -1.24
CA ARG A 273 17.09 0.66 -0.83
C ARG A 273 16.20 -0.22 -1.69
N ALA A 274 15.17 -0.77 -1.07
CA ALA A 274 14.12 -1.50 -1.74
C ALA A 274 12.82 -0.71 -1.63
N HIS A 275 12.01 -0.72 -2.68
CA HIS A 275 10.65 -0.25 -2.66
C HIS A 275 9.74 -1.35 -3.20
N TYR A 276 9.07 -2.02 -2.27
CA TYR A 276 8.02 -2.98 -2.59
C TYR A 276 6.73 -2.29 -3.03
N SER A 277 5.97 -2.97 -3.88
CA SER A 277 4.62 -2.55 -4.27
C SER A 277 3.78 -2.24 -3.04
N GLY A 278 3.09 -1.10 -3.05
CA GLY A 278 2.27 -0.62 -1.93
C GLY A 278 3.01 -0.03 -0.73
N GLY A 279 4.34 -0.14 -0.67
CA GLY A 279 5.18 0.42 0.40
C GLY A 279 5.80 1.79 0.06
N TRP A 280 6.88 2.12 0.77
CA TRP A 280 7.75 3.28 0.50
C TRP A 280 9.19 2.82 0.28
N MET A 281 10.04 3.73 -0.21
CA MET A 281 11.47 3.47 -0.35
C MET A 281 12.12 3.30 1.03
N GLU A 282 12.64 2.12 1.32
CA GLU A 282 13.11 1.74 2.65
C GLU A 282 14.55 2.18 2.89
N ASP A 283 14.78 2.84 4.02
CA ASP A 283 16.12 3.10 4.53
C ASP A 283 16.57 1.93 5.42
N ASN A 284 16.54 0.72 4.86
CA ASN A 284 16.69 -0.52 5.60
C ASN A 284 18.15 -0.80 6.01
N VAL A 285 18.31 -1.63 7.04
CA VAL A 285 19.60 -2.15 7.50
C VAL A 285 19.63 -3.68 7.46
N TYR A 286 18.88 -4.27 6.53
CA TYR A 286 18.78 -5.72 6.40
C TYR A 286 19.82 -6.24 5.41
N ARG A 287 20.27 -7.48 5.59
CA ARG A 287 21.26 -8.09 4.69
C ARG A 287 20.70 -8.18 3.28
N MET A 288 21.39 -7.58 2.33
CA MET A 288 20.93 -7.49 0.94
C MET A 288 20.76 -8.88 0.31
N ASP A 289 21.63 -9.83 0.67
CA ASP A 289 21.61 -11.21 0.20
C ASP A 289 20.64 -12.11 0.98
N HIS A 290 19.92 -11.57 1.97
CA HIS A 290 18.79 -12.23 2.64
C HIS A 290 17.44 -11.64 2.18
N TYR A 291 17.49 -10.45 1.57
CA TYR A 291 16.30 -9.73 1.12
C TYR A 291 15.85 -10.34 -0.21
N ILE A 292 14.87 -11.24 -0.19
CA ILE A 292 14.34 -11.85 -1.42
C ILE A 292 13.88 -10.79 -2.44
N TYR A 293 14.19 -10.99 -3.71
CA TYR A 293 13.64 -10.18 -4.79
C TYR A 293 12.21 -10.61 -5.11
N LYS A 294 11.34 -9.64 -5.42
CA LYS A 294 10.01 -9.91 -5.99
C LYS A 294 9.76 -9.04 -7.19
N GLU A 295 8.96 -9.57 -8.10
CA GLU A 295 8.44 -8.86 -9.25
C GLU A 295 7.83 -7.51 -8.84
N GLY A 296 8.16 -6.45 -9.59
CA GLY A 296 7.70 -5.10 -9.34
C GLY A 296 8.44 -4.35 -8.21
N THR A 297 9.43 -4.97 -7.57
CA THR A 297 10.29 -4.27 -6.61
C THR A 297 11.23 -3.31 -7.33
N THR A 298 11.28 -2.06 -6.89
CA THR A 298 12.34 -1.13 -7.30
C THR A 298 13.55 -1.29 -6.39
N LEU A 299 14.71 -1.60 -6.97
CA LEU A 299 15.99 -1.70 -6.26
C LEU A 299 16.89 -0.51 -6.61
N VAL A 300 17.42 0.18 -5.60
CA VAL A 300 18.34 1.30 -5.77
C VAL A 300 19.62 1.05 -4.98
N ILE A 301 20.75 0.98 -5.68
CA ILE A 301 22.10 0.84 -5.11
C ILE A 301 22.77 2.21 -5.10
N TYR A 302 23.26 2.62 -3.94
CA TYR A 302 23.78 3.97 -3.71
C TYR A 302 24.98 3.98 -2.77
N LYS A 303 25.83 5.01 -2.87
CA LYS A 303 26.94 5.22 -1.93
C LYS A 303 26.41 5.73 -0.59
N GLU A 304 26.78 5.03 0.48
CA GLU A 304 26.36 5.33 1.83
C GLU A 304 27.53 5.85 2.66
N ASN A 305 27.21 6.52 3.78
CA ASN A 305 28.19 6.96 4.73
C ASN A 305 29.00 5.76 5.29
N PRO A 306 30.35 5.77 5.21
CA PRO A 306 31.17 4.64 5.66
C PRO A 306 30.96 4.30 7.15
N ASN A 307 30.70 5.31 7.98
CA ASN A 307 30.43 5.09 9.40
C ASN A 307 29.06 4.44 9.63
N ARG A 308 28.08 4.68 8.75
CA ARG A 308 26.78 4.00 8.84
C ARG A 308 26.93 2.53 8.45
N ILE A 309 27.59 2.22 7.34
CA ILE A 309 27.85 0.83 6.93
C ILE A 309 28.60 0.07 8.03
N ARG A 310 29.65 0.66 8.61
CA ARG A 310 30.40 0.03 9.70
C ARG A 310 29.51 -0.31 10.90
N ARG A 311 28.56 0.56 11.26
CA ARG A 311 27.59 0.30 12.33
C ARG A 311 26.60 -0.81 11.95
N ILE A 312 26.11 -0.84 10.71
CA ILE A 312 25.24 -1.93 10.24
C ILE A 312 25.98 -3.26 10.35
N TYR A 313 27.19 -3.33 9.81
CA TYR A 313 28.04 -4.53 9.83
C TYR A 313 28.41 -4.98 11.25
N SER A 314 28.65 -4.07 12.19
CA SER A 314 28.88 -4.47 13.59
C SER A 314 27.67 -5.19 14.18
N THR A 315 26.44 -4.79 13.84
CA THR A 315 25.24 -5.51 14.30
C THR A 315 25.15 -6.92 13.72
N TYR A 316 25.63 -7.14 12.48
CA TYR A 316 25.64 -8.47 11.87
C TYR A 316 26.63 -9.41 12.56
N VAL A 317 27.81 -8.89 12.93
CA VAL A 317 28.79 -9.63 13.73
C VAL A 317 28.19 -10.04 15.08
N GLU A 318 27.50 -9.14 15.77
CA GLU A 318 26.84 -9.44 17.04
C GLU A 318 25.77 -10.53 16.91
N GLU A 319 25.00 -10.55 15.81
CA GLU A 319 24.03 -11.61 15.53
C GLU A 319 24.71 -12.96 15.32
N VAL A 320 25.80 -13.02 14.55
CA VAL A 320 26.55 -14.27 14.33
C VAL A 320 27.18 -14.78 15.63
N ILE A 321 27.80 -13.89 16.43
CA ILE A 321 28.36 -14.24 17.75
C ILE A 321 27.27 -14.82 18.66
N ARG A 322 26.08 -14.21 18.68
CA ARG A 322 24.95 -14.69 19.47
C ARG A 322 24.44 -16.04 18.98
N ASN A 323 24.33 -16.25 17.66
CA ASN A 323 23.96 -17.55 17.10
C ASN A 323 24.97 -18.65 17.48
N GLN A 324 26.26 -18.35 17.35
CA GLN A 324 27.34 -19.28 17.75
C GLN A 324 27.32 -19.58 19.24
N GLY A 325 27.08 -18.57 20.09
CA GLY A 325 26.92 -18.75 21.54
C GLY A 325 25.68 -19.57 21.96
N ASN A 326 24.74 -19.77 21.04
CA ASN A 326 23.54 -20.60 21.21
C ASN A 326 23.66 -21.92 20.44
N ASP A 327 24.88 -22.39 20.12
CA ASP A 327 25.14 -23.62 19.38
C ASP A 327 24.39 -23.69 18.03
N GLY A 328 24.26 -22.54 17.37
CA GLY A 328 23.55 -22.40 16.09
C GLY A 328 22.03 -22.22 16.22
N GLN A 329 21.46 -22.34 17.42
CA GLN A 329 20.03 -22.12 17.65
C GLN A 329 19.66 -20.63 17.59
N ILE A 330 18.50 -20.33 17.00
CA ILE A 330 17.96 -18.97 17.00
C ILE A 330 17.16 -18.76 18.29
N ILE A 331 17.81 -18.17 19.29
CA ILE A 331 17.17 -17.74 20.53
C ILE A 331 17.06 -16.21 20.50
N ILE A 332 15.83 -15.70 20.37
CA ILE A 332 15.56 -14.27 20.38
C ILE A 332 15.46 -13.79 21.82
N PRO A 333 16.33 -12.87 22.29
CA PRO A 333 16.35 -12.43 23.69
C PRO A 333 15.02 -11.85 24.17
N THR A 334 14.34 -11.06 23.33
CA THR A 334 13.03 -10.50 23.66
C THR A 334 12.10 -10.51 22.45
N VAL A 335 10.92 -11.11 22.63
CA VAL A 335 9.81 -11.01 21.69
C VAL A 335 8.67 -10.26 22.35
N THR A 336 8.26 -9.14 21.77
CA THR A 336 7.09 -8.38 22.24
C THR A 336 5.95 -8.47 21.24
N ILE A 337 4.73 -8.58 21.73
CA ILE A 337 3.51 -8.54 20.92
C ILE A 337 2.60 -7.48 21.52
N GLN A 338 2.48 -6.36 20.81
CA GLN A 338 1.59 -5.27 21.17
C GLN A 338 0.34 -5.37 20.30
N SER A 339 -0.68 -6.00 20.85
CA SER A 339 -1.97 -6.16 20.17
C SER A 339 -2.95 -5.10 20.67
N ARG A 340 -4.23 -5.28 20.39
CA ARG A 340 -5.25 -4.30 20.79
C ARG A 340 -5.66 -4.47 22.24
N THR A 341 -5.71 -5.72 22.68
CA THR A 341 -6.28 -6.10 23.97
C THR A 341 -5.21 -6.50 24.98
N GLN A 342 -3.99 -6.76 24.54
CA GLN A 342 -2.90 -7.28 25.37
C GLN A 342 -1.54 -6.81 24.85
N ASP A 343 -0.63 -6.59 25.81
CA ASP A 343 0.81 -6.46 25.56
C ASP A 343 1.49 -7.70 26.16
N LEU A 344 2.12 -8.49 25.30
CA LEU A 344 2.84 -9.71 25.70
C LEU A 344 4.34 -9.50 25.54
N THR A 345 5.11 -10.05 26.47
CA THR A 345 6.57 -10.11 26.37
C THR A 345 7.05 -11.50 26.71
N PHE A 346 7.85 -12.07 25.83
CA PHE A 346 8.51 -13.35 25.99
C PHE A 346 10.02 -13.15 25.98
N TYR A 347 10.72 -13.96 26.76
CA TYR A 347 12.18 -13.89 26.90
C TYR A 347 12.80 -15.20 26.45
N SER A 348 13.98 -15.11 25.83
CA SER A 348 14.76 -16.27 25.37
C SER A 348 13.91 -17.22 24.53
N VAL A 349 13.23 -16.68 23.52
CA VAL A 349 12.34 -17.46 22.65
C VAL A 349 13.19 -18.30 21.72
N ASN A 350 13.20 -19.61 21.93
CA ASN A 350 13.77 -20.56 20.98
C ASN A 350 12.84 -20.66 19.76
N VAL A 351 13.38 -20.42 18.56
CA VAL A 351 12.65 -20.42 17.30
C VAL A 351 13.03 -21.65 16.50
N THR A 352 12.05 -22.44 16.09
CA THR A 352 12.23 -23.63 15.24
C THR A 352 11.76 -23.33 13.82
N PRO A 353 12.35 -23.95 12.79
CA PRO A 353 11.88 -23.77 11.43
C PRO A 353 10.54 -24.48 11.21
N HIS A 354 9.63 -23.83 10.48
CA HIS A 354 8.35 -24.43 10.07
C HIS A 354 8.24 -24.69 8.57
N ASN A 355 9.25 -24.29 7.79
CA ASN A 355 9.35 -24.52 6.33
C ASN A 355 8.10 -24.09 5.56
N LEU A 356 7.49 -22.95 5.96
CA LEU A 356 6.24 -22.45 5.37
C LEU A 356 6.38 -22.06 3.89
N ARG A 357 7.62 -21.79 3.44
CA ARG A 357 7.98 -21.33 2.09
C ARG A 357 8.94 -22.28 1.39
N ASN A 358 8.69 -23.59 1.46
CA ASN A 358 9.56 -24.63 0.89
C ASN A 358 9.62 -24.66 -0.64
N GLU A 359 8.91 -23.78 -1.34
CA GLU A 359 9.07 -23.53 -2.77
C GLU A 359 10.03 -22.37 -3.07
N THR A 360 10.41 -21.60 -2.05
CA THR A 360 11.24 -20.39 -2.17
C THR A 360 12.54 -20.51 -1.39
N LEU A 361 12.46 -21.02 -0.16
CA LEU A 361 13.55 -21.13 0.79
C LEU A 361 13.97 -22.59 0.96
N GLN A 362 15.25 -22.81 1.25
CA GLN A 362 15.77 -24.11 1.64
C GLN A 362 15.12 -24.60 2.93
N ASP A 363 15.10 -25.92 3.12
CA ASP A 363 14.64 -26.51 4.37
C ASP A 363 15.46 -26.00 5.56
N SER A 364 14.79 -25.81 6.70
CA SER A 364 15.37 -25.31 7.96
C SER A 364 15.74 -23.83 7.98
N VAL A 365 15.48 -23.07 6.92
CA VAL A 365 15.60 -21.61 6.95
C VAL A 365 14.51 -21.03 7.87
N ILE A 366 14.94 -20.41 8.97
CA ILE A 366 14.04 -19.77 9.93
C ILE A 366 13.70 -18.36 9.45
N THR A 367 12.42 -18.03 9.52
CA THR A 367 11.86 -16.74 9.10
C THR A 367 11.19 -15.99 10.24
N GLY A 368 10.81 -14.74 10.01
CA GLY A 368 10.08 -13.93 10.98
C GLY A 368 8.78 -14.57 11.47
N ILE A 369 8.02 -15.23 10.58
CA ILE A 369 6.72 -15.82 10.93
C ILE A 369 6.88 -17.02 11.88
N ASP A 370 7.98 -17.75 11.77
CA ASP A 370 8.31 -18.91 12.59
C ASP A 370 8.41 -18.55 14.08
N VAL A 371 8.66 -17.28 14.42
CA VAL A 371 8.66 -16.80 15.81
C VAL A 371 7.27 -16.93 16.45
N ILE A 372 6.23 -16.53 15.73
CA ILE A 372 4.84 -16.67 16.21
C ILE A 372 4.43 -18.14 16.23
N MET A 373 4.81 -18.89 15.20
CA MET A 373 4.51 -20.32 15.11
C MET A 373 5.17 -21.10 16.25
N SER A 374 6.45 -20.84 16.54
CA SER A 374 7.21 -21.43 17.65
C SER A 374 6.58 -21.10 19.02
N LEU A 375 6.13 -19.86 19.22
CA LEU A 375 5.39 -19.49 20.45
C LEU A 375 4.06 -20.24 20.56
N GLY A 376 3.39 -20.49 19.44
CA GLY A 376 2.20 -21.33 19.38
C GLY A 376 2.47 -22.79 19.74
N ASP A 377 3.52 -23.40 19.19
CA ASP A 377 3.95 -24.77 19.50
C ASP A 377 4.33 -24.95 20.97
N GLN A 378 4.90 -23.91 21.58
CA GLN A 378 5.22 -23.84 23.00
C GLN A 378 3.98 -23.60 23.89
N GLY A 379 2.78 -23.52 23.32
CA GLY A 379 1.52 -23.26 24.02
C GLY A 379 1.43 -21.87 24.65
N LYS A 380 2.23 -20.90 24.18
CA LYS A 380 2.29 -19.53 24.74
C LYS A 380 1.23 -18.60 24.15
N LEU A 381 0.73 -18.91 22.96
CA LEU A 381 -0.32 -18.15 22.28
C LEU A 381 -1.10 -19.05 21.32
N THR A 382 -2.20 -18.54 20.79
CA THR A 382 -2.86 -19.10 19.60
C THR A 382 -2.71 -18.13 18.45
N TYR A 383 -2.69 -18.61 17.22
CA TYR A 383 -2.57 -17.76 16.04
C TYR A 383 -3.33 -18.32 14.84
N ASP A 384 -3.61 -17.45 13.87
CA ASP A 384 -4.04 -17.84 12.53
C ASP A 384 -3.11 -17.19 11.50
N ILE A 385 -2.84 -17.92 10.42
CA ILE A 385 -2.15 -17.41 9.23
C ILE A 385 -3.08 -17.42 8.03
N GLN A 386 -2.88 -16.48 7.11
CA GLN A 386 -3.64 -16.41 5.86
C GLN A 386 -2.71 -16.02 4.71
N TRP A 387 -2.92 -16.68 3.57
CA TRP A 387 -2.29 -16.31 2.31
C TRP A 387 -2.94 -15.06 1.70
N TYR A 388 -2.12 -14.14 1.23
CA TYR A 388 -2.55 -12.96 0.49
C TYR A 388 -1.86 -12.91 -0.87
N GLU A 389 -2.66 -12.95 -1.94
CA GLU A 389 -2.20 -12.63 -3.30
C GLU A 389 -1.82 -11.14 -3.42
N SER A 390 -2.63 -10.28 -2.79
CA SER A 390 -2.46 -8.82 -2.74
C SER A 390 -2.95 -8.28 -1.38
N ILE A 391 -2.42 -7.12 -0.96
CA ILE A 391 -2.87 -6.45 0.26
C ILE A 391 -2.87 -4.93 0.09
N GLY A 392 -3.99 -4.29 0.40
CA GLY A 392 -4.13 -2.83 0.33
C GLY A 392 -3.85 -2.27 -1.06
N THR A 393 -2.67 -1.66 -1.22
CA THR A 393 -2.17 -1.10 -2.47
C THR A 393 -1.08 -1.93 -3.16
N ALA A 394 -0.62 -3.00 -2.53
CA ALA A 394 0.37 -3.92 -3.09
C ALA A 394 -0.33 -4.96 -3.97
N ASP A 395 -0.06 -4.89 -5.27
CA ASP A 395 -0.72 -5.76 -6.26
C ASP A 395 -0.13 -7.19 -6.24
N ILE A 396 1.16 -7.32 -5.94
CA ILE A 396 1.87 -8.61 -5.81
C ILE A 396 2.41 -8.73 -4.39
N VAL A 397 1.79 -9.60 -3.60
CA VAL A 397 2.24 -9.95 -2.25
C VAL A 397 2.72 -11.39 -2.24
N ARG A 398 1.80 -12.33 -2.49
CA ARG A 398 2.03 -13.79 -2.53
C ARG A 398 2.79 -14.29 -1.30
N ASN A 399 2.23 -14.02 -0.12
CA ASN A 399 2.82 -14.41 1.16
C ASN A 399 1.78 -14.72 2.23
N TYR A 400 2.21 -15.45 3.26
CA TYR A 400 1.46 -15.67 4.48
C TYR A 400 1.64 -14.53 5.47
N TYR A 401 0.53 -14.12 6.08
CA TYR A 401 0.48 -13.11 7.13
C TYR A 401 -0.16 -13.67 8.39
N ILE A 402 0.32 -13.21 9.55
CA ILE A 402 -0.37 -13.44 10.82
C ILE A 402 -1.65 -12.59 10.84
N VAL A 403 -2.81 -13.24 10.75
CA VAL A 403 -4.12 -12.57 10.78
C VAL A 403 -4.80 -12.66 12.13
N ARG A 404 -4.31 -13.48 13.05
CA ARG A 404 -4.81 -13.51 14.43
C ARG A 404 -3.69 -13.88 15.40
N ILE A 405 -3.67 -13.22 16.56
CA ILE A 405 -2.91 -13.65 17.74
C ILE A 405 -3.86 -13.58 18.94
N ASN A 406 -4.07 -14.70 19.61
CA ASN A 406 -5.08 -14.89 20.64
C ASN A 406 -6.47 -14.39 20.18
N GLY A 407 -7.08 -13.45 20.89
CA GLY A 407 -8.39 -12.89 20.55
C GLY A 407 -8.35 -11.79 19.47
N ASP A 408 -7.18 -11.24 19.16
CA ASP A 408 -7.04 -10.10 18.25
C ASP A 408 -6.84 -10.58 16.82
N ARG A 409 -7.86 -10.33 15.98
CA ARG A 409 -7.92 -10.73 14.57
C ARG A 409 -7.92 -9.52 13.65
N ALA A 410 -7.03 -9.53 12.65
CA ALA A 410 -6.93 -8.54 11.58
C ALA A 410 -8.29 -8.30 10.91
N ALA A 411 -8.59 -7.03 10.65
CA ALA A 411 -9.86 -6.59 10.07
C ALA A 411 -9.67 -5.26 9.32
N GLY A 412 -10.29 -5.14 8.14
CA GLY A 412 -10.18 -3.93 7.32
C GLY A 412 -8.73 -3.66 6.90
N THR A 413 -8.22 -2.47 7.22
CA THR A 413 -6.81 -2.08 7.02
C THR A 413 -5.94 -2.26 8.27
N CYS A 414 -6.49 -2.92 9.30
CA CYS A 414 -5.81 -3.14 10.57
C CYS A 414 -5.29 -4.58 10.68
N GLY A 415 -4.07 -4.72 11.18
CA GLY A 415 -3.47 -6.03 11.41
C GLY A 415 -2.13 -5.95 12.11
N PHE A 416 -1.50 -7.12 12.26
CA PHE A 416 -0.16 -7.22 12.81
C PHE A 416 0.88 -6.91 11.75
N VAL A 417 1.76 -5.98 12.07
CA VAL A 417 3.05 -5.83 11.41
C VAL A 417 4.15 -6.18 12.40
N TYR A 418 5.38 -6.20 11.92
CA TYR A 418 6.50 -6.62 12.75
C TYR A 418 7.76 -5.81 12.47
N ASP A 419 8.70 -5.95 13.37
CA ASP A 419 10.02 -5.32 13.35
C ASP A 419 11.02 -6.26 14.03
N SER A 420 12.23 -6.42 13.49
CA SER A 420 13.24 -7.33 14.05
C SER A 420 14.66 -6.95 13.65
N GLY A 421 15.61 -7.05 14.58
CA GLY A 421 17.03 -6.75 14.32
C GLY A 421 17.74 -6.29 15.59
N ASN A 422 18.69 -5.37 15.41
CA ASN A 422 19.42 -4.71 16.51
C ASN A 422 18.70 -3.43 16.98
N ARG A 423 18.68 -3.15 18.28
CA ARG A 423 17.94 -2.01 18.86
C ARG A 423 18.37 -0.63 18.38
N ASP A 424 19.59 -0.48 17.87
CA ASP A 424 20.07 0.79 17.32
C ASP A 424 19.23 1.27 16.12
N TYR A 425 18.58 0.32 15.43
CA TYR A 425 17.76 0.55 14.24
C TYR A 425 16.26 0.30 14.48
N PHE A 426 15.82 0.41 15.74
CA PHE A 426 14.44 0.14 16.15
C PHE A 426 13.37 0.92 15.35
N GLY A 427 12.33 0.21 14.92
CA GLY A 427 11.20 0.75 14.18
C GLY A 427 11.59 1.19 12.77
N PHE A 428 11.05 2.34 12.36
CA PHE A 428 11.24 2.92 11.02
C PHE A 428 12.66 3.48 10.77
N LYS A 429 13.61 3.25 11.69
CA LYS A 429 15.02 3.63 11.52
C LYS A 429 15.82 2.63 10.67
N GLY A 430 15.26 1.47 10.37
CA GLY A 430 15.84 0.54 9.41
C GLY A 430 15.41 -0.92 9.55
N ASN A 431 14.98 -1.36 10.74
CA ASN A 431 14.58 -2.76 10.93
C ASN A 431 13.13 -3.04 10.46
N HIS A 432 12.24 -2.03 10.50
CA HIS A 432 10.89 -2.15 9.96
C HIS A 432 10.90 -1.98 8.44
N ILE A 433 10.67 -3.07 7.72
CA ILE A 433 10.67 -3.19 6.26
C ILE A 433 9.39 -3.91 5.80
N HIS A 434 8.98 -3.71 4.54
CA HIS A 434 7.80 -4.32 3.92
C HIS A 434 8.08 -5.72 3.36
N LEU A 435 9.13 -6.36 3.83
CA LEU A 435 9.34 -7.77 3.57
C LEU A 435 8.32 -8.58 4.40
N PRO A 436 7.51 -9.47 3.81
CA PRO A 436 6.59 -10.29 4.60
C PRO A 436 7.33 -11.22 5.57
N SER A 437 6.73 -11.49 6.72
CA SER A 437 7.41 -12.20 7.82
C SER A 437 7.79 -13.64 7.46
N ASP A 438 7.05 -14.28 6.57
CA ASP A 438 7.27 -15.66 6.11
C ASP A 438 8.45 -15.80 5.14
N VAL A 439 9.02 -14.70 4.67
CA VAL A 439 10.22 -14.69 3.81
C VAL A 439 11.36 -13.84 4.38
N ARG A 440 11.20 -13.28 5.58
CA ARG A 440 12.29 -12.59 6.27
C ARG A 440 13.14 -13.58 7.03
N VAL A 441 14.24 -14.00 6.41
CA VAL A 441 15.26 -14.87 7.01
C VAL A 441 15.82 -14.26 8.30
N LEU A 442 15.90 -15.06 9.36
CA LEU A 442 16.49 -14.67 10.64
C LEU A 442 17.88 -15.31 10.83
N ASN A 443 18.79 -14.56 11.45
CA ASN A 443 20.08 -15.09 11.91
C ASN A 443 20.07 -15.29 13.42
N SER A 444 20.09 -14.19 14.19
CA SER A 444 19.86 -14.20 15.63
C SER A 444 19.61 -12.77 16.12
N PRO A 445 18.48 -12.16 15.73
CA PRO A 445 18.20 -10.76 16.05
C PRO A 445 18.16 -10.54 17.56
N GLU A 446 18.43 -9.30 17.98
CA GLU A 446 18.41 -8.92 19.41
C GLU A 446 16.97 -8.84 19.96
N TYR A 447 16.01 -8.51 19.08
CA TYR A 447 14.60 -8.50 19.40
C TYR A 447 13.72 -8.84 18.19
N MET A 448 12.47 -9.19 18.49
CA MET A 448 11.38 -9.11 17.54
C MET A 448 10.17 -8.45 18.21
N ARG A 449 9.53 -7.52 17.51
CA ARG A 449 8.31 -6.85 17.95
C ARG A 449 7.24 -7.07 16.91
N TRP A 450 6.11 -7.59 17.35
CA TRP A 450 4.86 -7.58 16.60
C TRP A 450 3.99 -6.47 17.18
N PHE A 451 3.41 -5.65 16.33
CA PHE A 451 2.55 -4.57 16.78
C PHE A 451 1.39 -4.34 15.84
N TRP A 452 0.27 -3.94 16.44
CA TRP A 452 -0.96 -3.66 15.73
C TRP A 452 -0.92 -2.27 15.10
N ILE A 453 -1.23 -2.17 13.82
CA ILE A 453 -1.43 -0.90 13.12
C ILE A 453 -2.69 -0.95 12.27
N CYS A 454 -3.26 0.23 12.00
CA CYS A 454 -4.30 0.45 11.00
C CYS A 454 -3.77 1.43 9.97
N LEU A 455 -3.72 1.00 8.70
CA LEU A 455 -3.30 1.84 7.57
C LEU A 455 -4.41 2.81 7.17
#